data_AF-A0A9K3P3M4-F1
#
_entry.id   AF-A0A9K3P3M4-F1
#
_cell.length_a   1.000
_cell.length_b   1.000
_cell.length_c   1.000
_cell.angle_alpha   90.00
_cell.angle_beta   90.00
_cell.angle_gamma   90.00
#
_symmetry.space_group_name_H-M   'P 1'
#
loop_
_entity.id
_entity.type
_entity.pdbx_description
1 polymer ?
#
loop_
_entity_poly.entity_id
_entity_poly.type
_entity_poly.pdbx_seq_one_letter_code
_entity_poly.pdbx_strand_id
1 'polypeptide(L)'
;MTGGKFTFVSDNLEVKMSKIDRFLVNAEFMHLWPLANLEVQNSGLSDHCPLALSCISHDFGPIPFKFFNSWVGEERLVKIVESISAVPNDGELSDIFLANTLRNIKKEIKKLRQEVTVAENKEVKGMLDIIGKIEKKTESMPLTQIEKRTRVDLRVQLKKLEAIKVKNLQQKARVNWIRFGDENSSFFHRLINVNIVNNRINGLRFRDSWISDPIELKMEVRNWFKKQFLEPIRRRPKFANIRLPRLSE
;
A
#
# COMPACT_ATOMS: atom_id res chain seq x y z
N MET A 1 -4.52 -12.81 -14.31
CA MET A 1 -4.45 -14.10 -15.04
C MET A 1 -3.14 -14.13 -15.79
N THR A 2 -2.33 -15.16 -15.57
CA THR A 2 -1.02 -15.39 -16.20
C THR A 2 -1.07 -16.61 -17.13
N GLY A 3 0.01 -16.89 -17.86
CA GLY A 3 0.12 -18.07 -18.75
C GLY A 3 -0.53 -17.90 -20.13
N GLY A 4 -1.71 -17.26 -20.21
CA GLY A 4 -2.42 -17.06 -21.47
C GLY A 4 -3.54 -16.01 -21.40
N LYS A 5 -3.91 -15.45 -22.56
CA LYS A 5 -5.01 -14.46 -22.67
C LYS A 5 -6.39 -15.12 -22.81
N PHE A 6 -6.43 -16.30 -23.41
CA PHE A 6 -7.64 -17.05 -23.77
C PHE A 6 -7.63 -18.41 -23.07
N THR A 7 -8.80 -18.99 -22.86
CA THR A 7 -8.97 -20.32 -22.23
C THR A 7 -9.55 -21.34 -23.18
N PHE A 8 -9.96 -20.89 -24.38
CA PHE A 8 -10.46 -21.73 -25.44
C PHE A 8 -9.85 -21.27 -26.77
N VAL A 9 -9.48 -22.23 -27.60
CA VAL A 9 -8.94 -22.06 -28.95
C VAL A 9 -9.60 -23.09 -29.84
N SER A 10 -10.31 -22.66 -30.89
CA SER A 10 -10.96 -23.60 -31.81
C SER A 10 -9.95 -24.25 -32.75
N ASP A 11 -10.17 -25.53 -33.06
CA ASP A 11 -9.34 -26.31 -34.00
C ASP A 11 -9.68 -26.09 -35.48
N ASN A 12 -10.50 -25.09 -35.81
CA ASN A 12 -10.91 -24.78 -37.17
C ASN A 12 -9.83 -24.00 -37.95
N LEU A 13 -9.90 -24.03 -39.30
CA LEU A 13 -9.03 -23.26 -40.20
C LEU A 13 -8.97 -21.77 -39.85
N GLU A 14 -10.09 -21.21 -39.40
CA GLU A 14 -10.15 -19.88 -38.80
C GLU A 14 -10.11 -20.01 -37.28
N VAL A 15 -8.93 -19.75 -36.69
CA VAL A 15 -8.70 -19.87 -35.25
C VAL A 15 -9.49 -18.81 -34.50
N LYS A 16 -10.54 -19.23 -33.80
CA LYS A 16 -11.30 -18.41 -32.86
C LYS A 16 -10.80 -18.66 -31.45
N MET A 17 -10.52 -17.58 -30.72
CA MET A 17 -10.06 -17.65 -29.35
C MET A 17 -11.06 -16.96 -28.43
N SER A 18 -11.38 -17.60 -27.31
CA SER A 18 -12.32 -17.03 -26.34
C SER A 18 -11.88 -17.29 -24.89
N LYS A 19 -12.44 -16.52 -23.97
CA LYS A 19 -12.14 -16.59 -22.54
C LYS A 19 -13.43 -16.91 -21.78
N ILE A 20 -13.76 -18.19 -21.77
CA ILE A 20 -15.04 -18.71 -21.27
C ILE A 20 -14.90 -19.43 -19.93
N ASP A 21 -13.72 -19.95 -19.61
CA ASP A 21 -13.46 -20.66 -18.35
C ASP A 21 -13.05 -19.68 -17.25
N ARG A 22 -13.68 -19.81 -16.07
CA ARG A 22 -13.54 -18.83 -14.97
C ARG A 22 -13.68 -19.49 -13.61
N PHE A 23 -12.96 -18.94 -12.63
CA PHE A 23 -13.23 -19.17 -11.20
C PHE A 23 -14.00 -17.97 -10.64
N LEU A 24 -15.16 -18.23 -10.05
CA LEU A 24 -15.95 -17.23 -9.32
C LEU A 24 -15.68 -17.41 -7.82
N VAL A 25 -15.29 -16.32 -7.17
CA VAL A 25 -14.93 -16.32 -5.74
C VAL A 25 -15.71 -15.23 -4.99
N ASN A 26 -15.97 -15.47 -3.71
CA ASN A 26 -16.66 -14.50 -2.87
C ASN A 26 -15.67 -13.53 -2.19
N ALA A 27 -16.22 -12.54 -1.46
CA ALA A 27 -15.41 -11.54 -0.76
C ALA A 27 -14.54 -12.16 0.34
N GLU A 28 -15.01 -13.22 0.99
CA GLU A 28 -14.28 -13.90 2.07
C GLU A 28 -13.04 -14.64 1.54
N PHE A 29 -13.16 -15.30 0.39
CA PHE A 29 -12.03 -15.88 -0.32
C PHE A 29 -10.97 -14.82 -0.65
N MET A 30 -11.38 -13.66 -1.17
CA MET A 30 -10.47 -12.55 -1.49
C MET A 30 -9.81 -11.93 -0.26
N HIS A 31 -10.44 -12.07 0.92
CA HIS A 31 -9.86 -11.64 2.18
C HIS A 31 -8.81 -12.63 2.71
N LEU A 32 -9.06 -13.93 2.58
CA LEU A 32 -8.12 -14.99 3.00
C LEU A 32 -6.92 -15.11 2.04
N TRP A 33 -7.17 -15.00 0.73
CA TRP A 33 -6.15 -15.12 -0.31
C TRP A 33 -6.15 -13.89 -1.24
N PRO A 34 -5.79 -12.70 -0.72
CA PRO A 34 -5.70 -11.47 -1.53
C PRO A 34 -4.59 -11.56 -2.60
N LEU A 35 -3.73 -12.57 -2.50
CA LEU A 35 -2.63 -12.86 -3.40
C LEU A 35 -2.89 -14.12 -4.25
N ALA A 36 -4.13 -14.59 -4.36
CA ALA A 36 -4.45 -15.67 -5.29
C ALA A 36 -4.13 -15.26 -6.73
N ASN A 37 -3.56 -16.19 -7.51
CA ASN A 37 -3.29 -16.02 -8.93
C ASN A 37 -3.97 -17.15 -9.72
N LEU A 38 -4.54 -16.79 -10.86
CA LEU A 38 -5.12 -17.73 -11.81
C LEU A 38 -4.22 -17.81 -13.04
N GLU A 39 -3.79 -19.02 -13.38
CA GLU A 39 -2.90 -19.29 -14.51
C GLU A 39 -3.61 -20.18 -15.54
N VAL A 40 -3.47 -19.80 -16.81
CA VAL A 40 -3.87 -20.63 -17.95
C VAL A 40 -2.73 -21.57 -18.27
N GLN A 41 -3.00 -22.88 -18.24
CA GLN A 41 -2.05 -23.92 -18.59
C GLN A 41 -2.13 -24.26 -20.08
N ASN A 42 -1.17 -25.04 -20.57
CA ASN A 42 -1.19 -25.52 -21.95
C ASN A 42 -2.41 -26.43 -22.17
N SER A 43 -3.15 -26.22 -23.26
CA SER A 43 -4.33 -27.01 -23.61
C SER A 43 -3.98 -28.45 -24.04
N GLY A 44 -2.74 -28.69 -24.48
CA GLY A 44 -2.30 -29.99 -24.94
C GLY A 44 -3.09 -30.45 -26.16
N LEU A 45 -3.97 -31.43 -25.97
CA LEU A 45 -4.84 -32.00 -27.01
C LEU A 45 -6.28 -31.48 -26.98
N SER A 46 -6.61 -30.60 -26.02
CA SER A 46 -7.95 -30.00 -25.92
C SER A 46 -7.99 -28.63 -26.61
N ASP A 47 -9.17 -28.27 -27.09
CA ASP A 47 -9.58 -26.92 -27.46
C ASP A 47 -9.76 -26.00 -26.24
N HIS A 48 -9.81 -26.54 -25.02
CA HIS A 48 -9.80 -25.81 -23.76
C HIS A 48 -8.45 -25.86 -23.05
N CYS A 49 -8.03 -24.73 -22.49
CA CYS A 49 -6.86 -24.60 -21.64
C CYS A 49 -7.26 -24.80 -20.16
N PRO A 50 -6.66 -25.77 -19.44
CA PRO A 50 -6.89 -25.92 -18.01
C PRO A 50 -6.52 -24.65 -17.23
N LEU A 51 -7.28 -24.38 -16.17
CA LEU A 51 -7.04 -23.24 -15.29
C LEU A 51 -6.53 -23.72 -13.93
N ALA A 52 -5.38 -23.19 -13.51
CA ALA A 52 -4.79 -23.46 -12.21
C ALA A 52 -4.93 -22.24 -11.29
N LEU A 53 -5.63 -22.40 -10.17
CA LEU A 53 -5.73 -21.37 -9.13
C LEU A 53 -4.67 -21.64 -8.05
N SER A 54 -3.69 -20.75 -7.94
CA SER A 54 -2.68 -20.79 -6.89
C SER A 54 -3.02 -19.77 -5.81
N CYS A 55 -3.17 -20.23 -4.58
CA CYS A 55 -3.41 -19.40 -3.39
C CYS A 55 -2.11 -19.10 -2.61
N ILE A 56 -0.95 -19.36 -3.23
CA ILE A 56 0.36 -19.22 -2.59
C ILE A 56 0.78 -17.74 -2.62
N SER A 57 1.19 -17.22 -1.46
CA SER A 57 1.80 -15.90 -1.36
C SER A 57 3.27 -15.96 -1.75
N HIS A 58 3.63 -15.33 -2.87
CA HIS A 58 5.02 -15.07 -3.22
C HIS A 58 5.51 -13.82 -2.49
N ASP A 59 6.63 -13.93 -1.79
CA ASP A 59 7.21 -12.81 -1.05
C ASP A 59 7.99 -11.86 -2.00
N PHE A 60 7.37 -10.75 -2.35
CA PHE A 60 8.02 -9.66 -3.10
C PHE A 60 8.83 -8.73 -2.18
N GLY A 61 8.98 -9.07 -0.91
CA GLY A 61 9.73 -8.34 0.10
C GLY A 61 8.85 -7.39 0.92
N PRO A 62 9.48 -6.49 1.69
CA PRO A 62 8.76 -5.64 2.63
C PRO A 62 7.78 -4.71 1.93
N ILE A 63 6.60 -4.54 2.54
CA ILE A 63 5.58 -3.62 2.05
C ILE A 63 6.18 -2.20 1.94
N PRO A 64 6.01 -1.52 0.79
CA PRO A 64 6.48 -0.15 0.62
C PRO A 64 5.90 0.76 1.69
N PHE A 65 6.72 1.69 2.17
CA PHE A 65 6.26 2.75 3.06
C PHE A 65 5.18 3.57 2.36
N LYS A 66 4.09 3.85 3.06
CA LYS A 66 3.04 4.76 2.60
C LYS A 66 2.90 5.89 3.60
N PHE A 67 2.87 7.10 3.10
CA PHE A 67 2.59 8.30 3.88
C PHE A 67 1.08 8.57 3.87
N PHE A 68 0.52 8.92 5.02
CA PHE A 68 -0.89 9.30 5.14
C PHE A 68 -1.03 10.77 5.47
N ASN A 69 -2.01 11.41 4.85
CA ASN A 69 -2.25 12.84 5.01
C ASN A 69 -2.73 13.18 6.42
N SER A 70 -3.29 12.20 7.15
CA SER A 70 -3.68 12.39 8.55
C SER A 70 -2.49 12.69 9.46
N TRP A 71 -1.26 12.40 9.03
CA TRP A 71 -0.04 12.65 9.79
C TRP A 71 0.46 14.09 9.63
N VAL A 72 -0.02 14.80 8.61
CA VAL A 72 0.39 16.19 8.34
C VAL A 72 -0.15 17.07 9.46
N GLY A 73 0.73 17.88 10.06
CA GLY A 73 0.42 18.73 11.20
C GLY A 73 0.69 18.10 12.57
N GLU A 74 1.10 16.83 12.63
CA GLU A 74 1.65 16.26 13.87
C GLU A 74 2.99 16.96 14.21
N GLU A 75 3.05 17.63 15.35
CA GLU A 75 4.23 18.40 15.79
C GLU A 75 5.52 17.55 15.79
N ARG A 76 5.40 16.27 16.17
CA ARG A 76 6.51 15.31 16.16
C ARG A 76 7.06 15.06 14.75
N LEU A 77 6.17 15.02 13.74
CA LEU A 77 6.57 14.83 12.35
C LEU A 77 7.33 16.05 11.83
N VAL A 78 6.85 17.26 12.15
CA VAL A 78 7.50 18.52 11.76
C VAL A 78 8.93 18.57 12.31
N LYS A 79 9.10 18.28 13.60
CA LYS A 79 10.41 18.24 14.27
C LYS A 79 11.38 17.25 13.62
N ILE A 80 10.90 16.07 13.18
CA ILE A 80 11.72 15.10 12.45
C ILE A 80 12.22 15.68 11.12
N VAL A 81 11.35 16.34 10.36
CA VAL A 81 11.73 16.92 9.07
C VAL A 81 12.72 18.07 9.28
N GLU A 82 12.44 18.99 10.18
CA GLU A 82 13.31 20.14 10.48
C GLU A 82 14.69 19.69 10.95
N SER A 83 14.76 18.75 11.89
CA SER A 83 16.04 18.26 12.43
C SER A 83 16.91 17.58 11.37
N ILE A 84 16.31 16.78 10.48
CA ILE A 84 17.06 16.07 9.44
C ILE A 84 17.44 17.01 8.29
N SER A 85 16.56 17.95 7.93
CA SER A 85 16.83 18.94 6.88
C SER A 85 17.83 20.01 7.31
N ALA A 86 18.04 20.24 8.61
CA ALA A 86 19.06 21.16 9.12
C ALA A 86 20.49 20.63 9.00
N VAL A 87 20.68 19.34 8.70
CA VAL A 87 22.02 18.75 8.52
C VAL A 87 22.66 19.33 7.24
N PRO A 88 23.84 19.96 7.32
CA PRO A 88 24.49 20.55 6.15
C PRO A 88 25.00 19.46 5.18
N ASN A 89 25.03 19.79 3.89
CA ASN A 89 25.62 18.92 2.89
C ASN A 89 27.15 18.98 2.94
N ASP A 90 27.79 17.89 3.36
CA ASP A 90 29.25 17.76 3.47
C ASP A 90 29.91 17.38 2.13
N GLY A 91 29.63 18.17 1.09
CA GLY A 91 30.23 17.98 -0.24
C GLY A 91 29.68 16.80 -1.06
N GLU A 92 28.59 16.14 -0.65
CA GLU A 92 27.89 15.17 -1.50
C GLU A 92 27.25 15.88 -2.71
N LEU A 93 27.10 15.15 -3.82
CA LEU A 93 26.28 15.61 -4.95
C LEU A 93 24.85 15.87 -4.46
N SER A 94 24.24 16.97 -4.89
CA SER A 94 22.95 17.43 -4.36
C SER A 94 21.81 16.41 -4.50
N ASP A 95 21.84 15.57 -5.53
CA ASP A 95 20.88 14.49 -5.76
C ASP A 95 21.07 13.32 -4.78
N ILE A 96 22.31 12.93 -4.50
CA ILE A 96 22.66 11.92 -3.49
C ILE A 96 22.27 12.41 -2.09
N PHE A 97 22.62 13.67 -1.78
CA PHE A 97 22.27 14.30 -0.52
C PHE A 97 20.75 14.30 -0.31
N LEU A 98 19.97 14.78 -1.28
CA LEU A 98 18.51 14.75 -1.22
C LEU A 98 17.95 13.33 -1.02
N ALA A 99 18.48 12.35 -1.75
CA ALA A 99 18.06 10.96 -1.61
C ALA A 99 18.37 10.40 -0.20
N ASN A 100 19.51 10.76 0.39
CA ASN A 100 19.89 10.40 1.76
C ASN A 100 18.99 11.09 2.79
N THR A 101 18.72 12.39 2.64
CA THR A 101 17.79 13.16 3.48
C THR A 101 16.41 12.50 3.51
N LEU A 102 15.83 12.21 2.33
CA LEU A 102 14.52 11.55 2.23
C LEU A 102 14.53 10.14 2.83
N ARG A 103 15.63 9.39 2.69
CA ARG A 103 15.79 8.06 3.29
C ARG A 103 15.80 8.14 4.82
N ASN A 104 16.50 9.13 5.39
CA ASN A 104 16.57 9.35 6.82
C ASN A 104 15.23 9.80 7.39
N ILE A 105 14.55 10.74 6.74
CA ILE A 105 13.18 11.16 7.10
C ILE A 105 12.25 9.94 7.11
N LYS A 106 12.25 9.13 6.05
CA LYS A 106 11.45 7.90 5.98
C LYS A 106 11.75 6.94 7.13
N LYS A 107 13.02 6.79 7.53
CA LYS A 107 13.43 5.90 8.62
C LYS A 107 12.87 6.36 9.97
N GLU A 108 13.03 7.65 10.30
CA GLU A 108 12.54 8.19 11.56
C GLU A 108 11.01 8.23 11.63
N ILE A 109 10.33 8.53 10.52
CA ILE A 109 8.86 8.45 10.46
C ILE A 109 8.39 7.01 10.71
N LYS A 110 9.05 6.00 10.13
CA LYS A 110 8.69 4.60 10.37
C LYS A 110 8.80 4.23 11.85
N LYS A 111 9.88 4.65 12.50
CA LYS A 111 10.10 4.42 13.94
C LYS A 111 9.00 5.09 14.77
N LEU A 112 8.77 6.38 14.54
CA LEU A 112 7.70 7.14 15.21
C LEU A 112 6.34 6.46 15.04
N ARG A 113 5.97 6.04 13.82
CA ARG A 113 4.67 5.43 13.57
C ARG A 113 4.51 4.07 14.24
N GLN A 114 5.57 3.28 14.40
CA GLN A 114 5.50 2.03 15.17
C GLN A 114 5.16 2.32 16.63
N GLU A 115 5.88 3.26 17.25
CA GLU A 115 5.65 3.67 18.65
C GLU A 115 4.25 4.24 18.85
N VAL A 116 3.82 5.17 17.99
CA VAL A 116 2.50 5.80 18.04
C VAL A 116 1.38 4.77 17.87
N THR A 117 1.50 3.84 16.91
CA THR A 117 0.46 2.81 16.69
C THR A 117 0.28 1.91 17.91
N VAL A 118 1.38 1.53 18.57
CA VAL A 118 1.34 0.73 19.80
C VAL A 118 0.64 1.49 20.93
N ALA A 119 0.99 2.78 21.11
CA ALA A 119 0.38 3.64 22.11
C ALA A 119 -1.12 3.87 21.85
N GLU A 120 -1.50 4.24 20.62
CA GLU A 120 -2.90 4.44 20.20
C GLU A 120 -3.74 3.18 20.43
N ASN A 121 -3.22 2.00 20.09
CA ASN A 121 -3.94 0.74 20.31
C ASN A 121 -4.16 0.44 21.80
N LYS A 122 -3.16 0.73 22.64
CA LYS A 122 -3.29 0.58 24.10
C LYS A 122 -4.31 1.56 24.67
N GLU A 123 -4.28 2.80 24.20
CA GLU A 123 -5.22 3.86 24.60
C GLU A 123 -6.66 3.48 24.21
N VAL A 124 -6.90 3.12 22.94
CA VAL A 124 -8.23 2.68 22.46
C VAL A 124 -8.74 1.50 23.28
N LYS A 125 -7.90 0.51 23.55
CA LYS A 125 -8.28 -0.64 24.40
C LYS A 125 -8.67 -0.19 25.81
N GLY A 126 -7.89 0.70 26.43
CA GLY A 126 -8.20 1.25 27.75
C GLY A 126 -9.52 2.02 27.77
N MET A 127 -9.80 2.83 26.75
CA MET A 127 -11.07 3.56 26.61
C MET A 127 -12.26 2.59 26.51
N LEU A 128 -12.14 1.55 25.67
CA LEU A 128 -13.17 0.52 25.51
C LEU A 128 -13.40 -0.27 26.80
N ASP A 129 -12.34 -0.63 27.53
CA ASP A 129 -12.45 -1.33 28.81
C ASP A 129 -13.18 -0.48 29.86
N ILE A 130 -12.92 0.84 29.92
CA ILE A 130 -13.63 1.75 30.84
C ILE A 130 -15.10 1.88 30.44
N ILE A 131 -15.39 2.07 29.15
CA ILE A 131 -16.77 2.11 28.64
C ILE A 131 -17.50 0.81 29.00
N GLY A 132 -16.87 -0.34 28.78
CA GLY A 132 -17.45 -1.65 29.09
C GLY A 132 -17.71 -1.84 30.60
N LYS A 133 -16.83 -1.32 31.48
CA LYS A 133 -17.07 -1.33 32.93
C LYS A 133 -18.27 -0.47 33.32
N ILE A 134 -18.39 0.73 32.75
CA ILE A 134 -19.54 1.62 32.98
C ILE A 134 -20.84 0.96 32.49
N GLU A 135 -20.81 0.33 31.32
CA GLU A 135 -21.98 -0.35 30.75
C GLU A 135 -22.42 -1.53 31.61
N LYS A 136 -21.51 -2.40 32.04
CA LYS A 136 -21.81 -3.50 32.98
C LYS A 136 -22.39 -2.99 34.30
N LYS A 137 -21.86 -1.89 34.85
CA LYS A 137 -22.39 -1.30 36.08
C LYS A 137 -23.83 -0.81 35.92
N THR A 138 -24.20 -0.36 34.72
CA THR A 138 -25.56 0.13 34.42
C THR A 138 -26.61 -0.97 34.53
N GLU A 139 -26.23 -2.24 34.37
CA GLU A 139 -27.14 -3.38 34.48
C GLU A 139 -27.59 -3.65 35.92
N SER A 140 -26.75 -3.30 36.91
CA SER A 140 -27.03 -3.54 38.33
C SER A 140 -27.40 -2.28 39.12
N MET A 141 -26.89 -1.10 38.72
CA MET A 141 -27.07 0.15 39.45
C MET A 141 -27.19 1.36 38.52
N PRO A 142 -27.95 2.40 38.92
CA PRO A 142 -27.98 3.65 38.17
C PRO A 142 -26.61 4.34 38.18
N LEU A 143 -26.21 4.85 37.01
CA LEU A 143 -24.94 5.57 36.85
C LEU A 143 -24.95 6.94 37.52
N THR A 144 -23.82 7.32 38.12
CA THR A 144 -23.57 8.67 38.60
C THR A 144 -23.43 9.67 37.44
N GLN A 145 -23.61 10.96 37.71
CA GLN A 145 -23.48 11.99 36.68
C GLN A 145 -22.05 12.08 36.12
N ILE A 146 -21.04 11.78 36.94
CA ILE A 146 -19.63 11.74 36.54
C ILE A 146 -19.40 10.61 35.53
N GLU A 147 -19.87 9.39 35.83
CA GLU A 147 -19.72 8.23 34.94
C GLU A 147 -20.42 8.43 33.61
N LYS A 148 -21.60 9.06 33.61
CA LYS A 148 -22.31 9.45 32.37
C LYS A 148 -21.46 10.39 31.51
N ARG A 149 -20.87 11.43 32.11
CA ARG A 149 -19.98 12.36 31.39
C ARG A 149 -18.74 11.67 30.86
N THR A 150 -18.04 10.91 31.70
CA THR A 150 -16.85 10.14 31.29
C THR A 150 -17.14 9.23 30.10
N ARG A 151 -18.28 8.52 30.11
CA ARG A 151 -18.68 7.66 28.98
C ARG A 151 -18.87 8.46 27.68
N VAL A 152 -19.52 9.62 27.76
CA VAL A 152 -19.72 10.49 26.59
C VAL A 152 -18.38 11.00 26.06
N ASP A 153 -17.52 11.49 26.94
CA ASP A 153 -16.21 12.04 26.56
C ASP A 153 -15.32 10.98 25.89
N LEU A 154 -15.27 9.77 26.46
CA LEU A 154 -14.53 8.64 25.89
C LEU A 154 -15.07 8.24 24.51
N ARG A 155 -16.39 8.23 24.32
CA ARG A 155 -17.00 7.92 23.01
C ARG A 155 -16.68 8.99 21.97
N VAL A 156 -16.67 10.26 22.36
CA VAL A 156 -16.27 11.36 21.46
C VAL A 156 -14.80 11.21 21.05
N GLN A 157 -13.92 10.87 21.98
CA GLN A 157 -12.50 10.62 21.69
C GLN A 157 -12.32 9.40 20.75
N LEU A 158 -13.00 8.29 21.04
CA LEU A 158 -12.96 7.09 20.21
C LEU A 158 -13.43 7.36 18.77
N LYS A 159 -14.54 8.10 18.62
CA LYS A 159 -15.07 8.49 17.31
C LYS A 159 -14.08 9.36 16.51
N LYS A 160 -13.33 10.24 17.18
CA LYS A 160 -12.26 11.03 16.51
C LYS A 160 -11.14 10.14 15.99
N LEU A 161 -10.70 9.16 16.78
CA LEU A 161 -9.66 8.20 16.37
C LEU A 161 -10.13 7.31 15.22
N GLU A 162 -11.38 6.84 15.25
CA GLU A 162 -11.98 6.07 14.16
C GLU A 162 -12.07 6.89 12.87
N ALA A 163 -12.49 8.15 12.95
CA ALA A 163 -12.54 9.04 11.79
C ALA A 163 -11.17 9.20 11.11
N ILE A 164 -10.09 9.27 11.89
CA ILE A 164 -8.71 9.30 11.35
C ILE A 164 -8.38 7.98 10.65
N LYS A 165 -8.71 6.82 11.25
CA LYS A 165 -8.51 5.50 10.65
C LYS A 165 -9.27 5.35 9.33
N VAL A 166 -10.51 5.83 9.27
CA VAL A 166 -11.33 5.81 8.04
C VAL A 166 -10.69 6.66 6.95
N LYS A 167 -10.22 7.89 7.25
CA LYS A 167 -9.49 8.73 6.29
C LYS A 167 -8.25 8.03 5.74
N ASN A 168 -7.52 7.30 6.58
CA ASN A 168 -6.35 6.53 6.15
C ASN A 168 -6.74 5.36 5.23
N LEU A 169 -7.82 4.63 5.55
CA LEU A 169 -8.34 3.59 4.67
C LEU A 169 -8.81 4.14 3.33
N GLN A 170 -9.49 5.29 3.32
CA GLN A 170 -9.93 5.98 2.10
C GLN A 170 -8.74 6.37 1.20
N GLN A 171 -7.70 6.96 1.78
CA GLN A 171 -6.46 7.29 1.06
C GLN A 171 -5.79 6.02 0.50
N LYS A 172 -5.74 4.95 1.30
CA LYS A 172 -5.15 3.66 0.88
C LYS A 172 -5.95 3.02 -0.27
N ALA A 173 -7.28 3.17 -0.25
CA ALA A 173 -8.19 2.69 -1.28
C ALA A 173 -8.21 3.58 -2.54
N ARG A 174 -7.61 4.79 -2.48
CA ARG A 174 -7.61 5.80 -3.56
C ARG A 174 -9.01 6.27 -3.97
N VAL A 175 -9.90 6.46 -2.99
CA VAL A 175 -11.29 6.90 -3.22
C VAL A 175 -11.45 8.38 -2.94
N ASN A 176 -11.74 9.16 -3.98
CA ASN A 176 -11.89 10.63 -3.87
C ASN A 176 -13.36 11.11 -3.85
N TRP A 177 -14.33 10.25 -4.16
CA TRP A 177 -15.73 10.64 -4.43
C TRP A 177 -16.73 10.28 -3.34
N ILE A 178 -16.33 9.52 -2.31
CA ILE A 178 -17.20 9.28 -1.15
C ILE A 178 -17.31 10.58 -0.37
N ARG A 179 -18.40 11.30 -0.64
CA ARG A 179 -18.75 12.61 -0.07
C ARG A 179 -19.54 12.47 1.24
N PHE A 180 -20.06 11.27 1.53
CA PHE A 180 -20.90 11.00 2.69
C PHE A 180 -20.30 9.83 3.47
N GLY A 181 -19.88 10.13 4.71
CA GLY A 181 -19.14 9.26 5.60
C GLY A 181 -19.96 8.06 6.05
N ASP A 182 -20.01 7.02 5.22
CA ASP A 182 -20.34 5.69 5.67
C ASP A 182 -19.17 5.18 6.54
N GLU A 183 -19.46 4.77 7.77
CA GLU A 183 -18.49 4.18 8.72
C GLU A 183 -18.05 2.77 8.27
N ASN A 184 -18.51 2.31 7.12
CA ASN A 184 -18.23 1.01 6.56
C ASN A 184 -16.77 0.84 6.09
N SER A 185 -15.89 0.53 7.04
CA SER A 185 -14.52 0.14 6.76
C SER A 185 -14.41 -1.06 5.81
N SER A 186 -15.38 -1.98 5.81
CA SER A 186 -15.38 -3.17 4.94
C SER A 186 -15.38 -2.81 3.45
N PHE A 187 -16.02 -1.70 3.07
CA PHE A 187 -16.00 -1.20 1.70
C PHE A 187 -14.56 -0.83 1.28
N PHE A 188 -13.87 -0.04 2.09
CA PHE A 188 -12.49 0.36 1.80
C PHE A 188 -11.55 -0.84 1.78
N HIS A 189 -11.71 -1.80 2.69
CA HIS A 189 -10.94 -3.04 2.69
C HIS A 189 -11.13 -3.86 1.41
N ARG A 190 -12.39 -4.03 0.96
CA ARG A 190 -12.68 -4.72 -0.31
C ARG A 190 -11.98 -4.03 -1.48
N LEU A 191 -12.07 -2.71 -1.58
CA LEU A 191 -11.45 -1.98 -2.68
C LEU A 191 -9.92 -2.02 -2.61
N ILE A 192 -9.33 -1.98 -1.41
CA ILE A 192 -7.89 -2.17 -1.22
C ILE A 192 -7.46 -3.55 -1.75
N ASN A 193 -8.21 -4.61 -1.46
CA ASN A 193 -7.90 -5.96 -1.95
C ASN A 193 -8.00 -6.04 -3.47
N VAL A 194 -9.04 -5.45 -4.07
CA VAL A 194 -9.17 -5.34 -5.53
C VAL A 194 -7.97 -4.58 -6.14
N ASN A 195 -7.58 -3.47 -5.53
CA ASN A 195 -6.41 -2.71 -5.97
C ASN A 195 -5.11 -3.50 -5.83
N ILE A 196 -4.93 -4.29 -4.76
CA ILE A 196 -3.76 -5.15 -4.59
C ILE A 196 -3.71 -6.17 -5.72
N VAL A 197 -4.82 -6.84 -6.01
CA VAL A 197 -4.92 -7.89 -7.04
C VAL A 197 -4.66 -7.31 -8.43
N ASN A 198 -5.25 -6.15 -8.75
CA ASN A 198 -5.11 -5.52 -10.06
C ASN A 198 -3.72 -4.93 -10.31
N ASN A 199 -3.09 -4.37 -9.27
CA ASN A 199 -1.76 -3.73 -9.40
C ASN A 199 -0.60 -4.70 -9.17
N ARG A 200 -0.87 -5.95 -8.81
CA ARG A 200 0.18 -6.93 -8.57
C ARG A 200 0.78 -7.37 -9.90
N ILE A 201 2.11 -7.34 -9.94
CA ILE A 201 2.89 -7.90 -11.04
C ILE A 201 3.16 -9.36 -10.69
N ASN A 202 2.42 -10.28 -11.30
CA ASN A 202 2.59 -11.73 -11.10
C ASN A 202 3.75 -12.30 -11.94
N GLY A 203 4.20 -11.55 -12.94
CA GLY A 203 5.32 -11.90 -13.79
C GLY A 203 5.49 -10.86 -14.89
N LEU A 204 6.66 -10.85 -15.51
CA LEU A 204 6.96 -10.00 -16.65
C LEU A 204 7.62 -10.84 -17.74
N ARG A 205 7.30 -10.50 -18.99
CA ARG A 205 8.01 -11.08 -20.13
C ARG A 205 9.30 -10.29 -20.36
N PHE A 206 10.43 -10.96 -20.23
CA PHE A 206 11.73 -10.42 -20.58
C PHE A 206 12.25 -11.17 -21.80
N ARG A 207 12.45 -10.44 -22.91
CA ARG A 207 12.72 -11.03 -24.22
C ARG A 207 11.59 -12.02 -24.57
N ASP A 208 11.87 -13.33 -24.49
CA ASP A 208 10.93 -14.40 -24.79
C ASP A 208 10.64 -15.34 -23.62
N SER A 209 11.20 -15.08 -22.44
CA SER A 209 10.87 -15.83 -21.24
C SER A 209 9.87 -15.07 -20.37
N TRP A 210 8.87 -15.79 -19.87
CA TRP A 210 8.00 -15.30 -18.81
C TRP A 210 8.68 -15.59 -17.47
N ILE A 211 9.00 -14.54 -16.72
CA ILE A 211 9.63 -14.65 -15.40
C ILE A 211 8.58 -14.33 -14.34
N SER A 212 8.29 -15.28 -13.47
CA SER A 212 7.35 -15.14 -12.34
C SER A 212 8.03 -15.24 -10.98
N ASP A 213 9.27 -15.75 -10.90
CA ASP A 213 10.00 -15.81 -9.64
C ASP A 213 10.35 -14.40 -9.14
N PRO A 214 10.02 -14.05 -7.87
CA PRO A 214 10.27 -12.71 -7.35
C PRO A 214 11.75 -12.31 -7.31
N ILE A 215 12.68 -13.25 -7.08
CA ILE A 215 14.11 -12.95 -6.97
C ILE A 215 14.66 -12.64 -8.36
N GLU A 216 14.35 -13.52 -9.32
CA GLU A 216 14.75 -13.36 -10.72
C GLU A 216 14.14 -12.09 -11.32
N LEU A 217 12.85 -11.82 -11.10
CA LEU A 217 12.18 -10.62 -11.59
C LEU A 217 12.82 -9.35 -11.03
N LYS A 218 13.13 -9.29 -9.73
CA LYS A 218 13.83 -8.15 -9.13
C LYS A 218 15.21 -7.94 -9.74
N MET A 219 15.95 -9.02 -9.99
CA MET A 219 17.27 -8.97 -10.58
C MET A 219 17.20 -8.43 -12.02
N GLU A 220 16.28 -8.94 -12.83
CA GLU A 220 16.15 -8.56 -14.23
C GLU A 220 15.64 -7.13 -14.38
N VAL A 221 14.65 -6.71 -13.59
CA VAL A 221 14.20 -5.31 -13.52
C VAL A 221 15.36 -4.39 -13.14
N ARG A 222 16.14 -4.74 -12.09
CA ARG A 222 17.30 -3.96 -11.68
C ARG A 222 18.34 -3.84 -12.80
N ASN A 223 18.66 -4.95 -13.46
CA ASN A 223 19.63 -4.98 -14.55
C ASN A 223 19.18 -4.15 -15.74
N TRP A 224 17.89 -4.21 -16.08
CA TRP A 224 17.28 -3.42 -17.14
C TRP A 224 17.43 -1.92 -16.85
N PHE A 225 16.96 -1.44 -15.71
CA PHE A 225 17.06 -0.02 -15.35
C PHE A 225 18.52 0.42 -15.16
N LYS A 226 19.37 -0.42 -14.56
CA LYS A 226 20.80 -0.12 -14.42
C LYS A 226 21.41 0.20 -15.78
N LYS A 227 21.11 -0.57 -16.83
CA LYS A 227 21.59 -0.31 -18.20
C LYS A 227 21.06 0.99 -18.76
N GLN A 228 19.78 1.32 -18.54
CA GLN A 228 19.17 2.58 -19.01
C GLN A 228 19.75 3.82 -18.32
N PHE A 229 20.13 3.69 -17.05
CA PHE A 229 20.73 4.76 -16.25
C PHE A 229 22.27 4.74 -16.25
N LEU A 230 22.91 3.88 -17.05
CA LEU A 230 24.36 4.01 -17.29
C LEU A 230 24.59 5.31 -18.04
N GLU A 231 25.36 6.23 -17.44
CA GLU A 231 25.72 7.48 -18.10
C GLU A 231 26.68 7.17 -19.26
N PRO A 232 26.29 7.40 -20.52
CA PRO A 232 27.17 7.13 -21.65
C PRO A 232 28.29 8.16 -21.75
N ILE A 233 28.12 9.32 -21.10
CA ILE A 233 29.03 10.47 -21.19
C ILE A 233 29.98 10.46 -19.99
N ARG A 234 31.27 10.18 -20.24
CA ARG A 234 32.32 10.12 -19.20
C ARG A 234 32.61 11.46 -18.50
N ARG A 235 32.25 12.60 -19.11
CA ARG A 235 32.48 13.95 -18.57
C ARG A 235 31.21 14.79 -18.69
N ARG A 236 30.47 14.93 -17.60
CA ARG A 236 29.31 15.82 -17.52
C ARG A 236 29.80 17.29 -17.55
N PRO A 237 29.24 18.16 -18.42
CA PRO A 237 29.53 19.58 -18.38
C PRO A 237 29.12 20.15 -17.03
N LYS A 238 30.03 20.84 -16.35
CA LYS A 238 29.69 21.55 -15.11
C LYS A 238 29.02 22.87 -15.49
N PHE A 239 27.82 23.12 -14.99
CA PHE A 239 27.09 24.38 -15.19
C PHE A 239 27.68 25.55 -14.39
N ALA A 240 29.00 25.59 -14.19
CA ALA A 240 29.66 26.51 -13.27
C ALA A 240 29.59 27.99 -13.70
N ASN A 241 29.18 28.29 -14.94
CA ASN A 241 29.19 29.66 -15.49
C ASN A 241 27.93 30.01 -16.31
N ILE A 242 26.82 29.28 -16.18
CA ILE A 242 25.58 29.65 -16.87
C ILE A 242 24.84 30.69 -16.03
N ARG A 243 24.75 31.92 -16.52
CA ARG A 243 23.84 32.95 -15.98
C ARG A 243 22.40 32.57 -16.35
N LEU A 244 21.80 31.67 -15.59
CA LEU A 244 20.37 31.38 -15.72
C LEU A 244 19.56 32.53 -15.07
N PRO A 245 18.49 33.01 -15.72
CA PRO A 245 17.58 33.97 -15.10
C PRO A 245 16.99 33.35 -13.83
N ARG A 246 17.13 34.07 -12.72
CA ARG A 246 16.55 33.69 -11.42
C ARG A 246 15.22 34.43 -11.27
N LEU A 247 14.22 33.74 -10.75
CA LEU A 247 13.02 34.43 -10.25
C LEU A 247 13.44 35.21 -9.00
N SER A 248 13.27 36.53 -9.04
CA SER A 248 13.40 37.38 -7.86
C SER A 248 12.27 37.05 -6.87
N GLU A 249 12.60 37.08 -5.58
CA GLU A 249 11.64 36.99 -4.48
C GLU A 249 10.54 38.07 -4.57
#